data_AF-A0A9Q3GF60-F1
#
_entry.id   AF-A0A9Q3GF60-F1
#
_cell.length_a   1.000
_cell.length_b   1.000
_cell.length_c   1.000
_cell.angle_alpha   90.00
_cell.angle_beta   90.00
_cell.angle_gamma   90.00
#
_symmetry.space_group_name_H-M   'P 1'
#
loop_
_entity.id
_entity.type
_entity.pdbx_description
1 polymer ?
#
loop_
_entity_poly.entity_id
_entity_poly.type
_entity_poly.pdbx_seq_one_letter_code
_entity_poly.pdbx_strand_id
1 'polypeptide(L)'
;MHIYIAFFWFEVKGRGLKALSLRLVNLENQHAKNSFRGLKLALSRTLTTFSLHFDLPLKDAELISFLQATPLIKSLSIGRLAPSSRIFGILSLENLTCLVVKIFRPADEGDETGWEGFCENLTQFVKQSLVLETLELDFFQHPILSVDLLLEVFVGSINSGEAKIRCLRRLTVRSVAAPTIVKFERLCQALPELERLAIQIPNEDSVSI
;
A
#
# COMPACT_ATOMS: atom_id res chain seq x y z
N MET A 1 -4.55 20.34 20.54
CA MET A 1 -4.94 21.23 19.41
C MET A 1 -5.09 20.36 18.18
N HIS A 2 -6.33 19.96 17.83
CA HIS A 2 -6.56 18.96 16.79
C HIS A 2 -7.04 19.62 15.51
N ILE A 3 -6.16 19.65 14.51
CA ILE A 3 -6.48 20.09 13.16
C ILE A 3 -6.90 18.84 12.38
N TYR A 4 -8.21 18.66 12.21
CA TYR A 4 -8.77 17.61 11.38
C TYR A 4 -8.92 18.16 9.97
N ILE A 5 -8.05 17.77 9.04
CA ILE A 5 -8.23 18.14 7.64
C ILE A 5 -8.56 16.89 6.83
N ALA A 6 -9.86 16.64 6.67
CA ALA A 6 -10.35 15.84 5.56
C ALA A 6 -10.42 16.77 4.34
N PHE A 7 -9.42 16.69 3.47
CA PHE A 7 -9.55 17.31 2.15
C PHE A 7 -10.45 16.42 1.31
N PHE A 8 -11.65 16.91 1.00
CA PHE A 8 -12.50 16.32 0.00
C PHE A 8 -12.29 17.10 -1.30
N TRP A 9 -11.74 16.43 -2.32
CA TRP A 9 -11.72 16.99 -3.66
C TRP A 9 -12.78 16.27 -4.49
N PHE A 10 -13.71 17.06 -5.04
CA PHE A 10 -14.82 16.58 -5.85
C PHE A 10 -14.66 17.13 -7.26
N GLU A 11 -14.55 16.26 -8.27
CA GLU A 11 -14.71 16.68 -9.67
C GLU A 11 -16.14 16.34 -10.11
N VAL A 12 -16.97 17.37 -10.29
CA VAL A 12 -18.35 17.25 -10.76
C VAL A 12 -18.40 17.67 -12.23
N LYS A 13 -18.40 16.70 -13.15
CA LYS A 13 -18.67 16.92 -14.59
C LYS A 13 -19.95 16.19 -14.99
N GLY A 14 -21.08 16.91 -14.98
CA GLY A 14 -22.42 16.35 -15.23
C GLY A 14 -23.08 15.78 -13.96
N ARG A 15 -24.27 15.15 -14.12
CA ARG A 15 -25.23 14.73 -13.06
C ARG A 15 -24.69 13.68 -12.03
N GLY A 16 -23.57 13.92 -11.34
CA GLY A 16 -23.09 13.07 -10.25
C GLY A 16 -21.59 13.18 -9.95
N LEU A 17 -21.18 12.71 -8.76
CA LEU A 17 -19.78 12.68 -8.32
C LEU A 17 -19.04 11.50 -8.98
N LYS A 18 -18.03 11.78 -9.82
CA LYS A 18 -17.27 10.74 -10.54
C LYS A 18 -15.96 10.35 -9.87
N ALA A 19 -15.35 11.28 -9.13
CA ALA A 19 -14.08 11.10 -8.47
C ALA A 19 -14.17 11.55 -7.00
N LEU A 20 -13.62 10.74 -6.10
CA LEU A 20 -13.47 11.11 -4.69
C LEU A 20 -12.04 10.80 -4.26
N SER A 21 -11.40 11.79 -3.64
CA SER A 21 -10.16 11.58 -2.89
C SER A 21 -10.42 11.84 -1.42
N LEU A 22 -10.10 10.86 -0.57
CA LEU A 22 -10.29 10.93 0.88
C LEU A 22 -8.94 10.76 1.57
N ARG A 23 -8.55 11.75 2.37
CA ARG A 23 -7.33 11.71 3.19
C ARG A 23 -7.71 11.67 4.66
N LEU A 24 -7.26 10.64 5.37
CA LEU A 24 -7.55 10.38 6.78
C LEU A 24 -6.23 10.28 7.54
N VAL A 25 -5.95 11.28 8.38
CA VAL A 25 -4.71 11.39 9.14
C VAL A 25 -5.04 11.71 10.60
N ASN A 26 -4.37 11.03 11.53
CA ASN A 26 -4.39 11.32 12.97
C ASN A 26 -5.79 11.37 13.63
N LEU A 27 -6.60 10.33 13.42
CA LEU A 27 -7.93 10.18 14.02
C LEU A 27 -7.83 9.52 15.40
N GLU A 28 -7.65 10.33 16.44
CA GLU A 28 -7.55 9.86 17.83
C GLU A 28 -8.92 9.51 18.47
N ASN A 29 -10.04 9.69 17.76
CA ASN A 29 -11.37 9.73 18.38
C ASN A 29 -12.34 8.63 17.91
N GLN A 30 -13.08 8.03 18.84
CA GLN A 30 -14.12 7.01 18.57
C GLN A 30 -15.21 7.50 17.60
N HIS A 31 -15.43 8.82 17.51
CA HIS A 31 -16.37 9.42 16.55
C HIS A 31 -16.01 9.19 15.08
N ALA A 32 -14.72 9.04 14.75
CA ALA A 32 -14.31 8.73 13.39
C ALA A 32 -14.89 7.39 12.90
N LYS A 33 -14.96 6.38 13.79
CA LYS A 33 -15.51 5.04 13.47
C LYS A 33 -16.96 5.09 12.98
N ASN A 34 -17.77 6.00 13.55
CA ASN A 34 -19.18 6.15 13.18
C ASN A 34 -19.37 6.93 11.86
N SER A 35 -18.50 7.91 11.57
CA SER A 35 -18.51 8.65 10.30
C SER A 35 -18.25 7.75 9.09
N PHE A 36 -17.49 6.65 9.26
CA PHE A 36 -17.20 5.70 8.19
C PHE A 36 -18.40 4.84 7.76
N ARG A 37 -19.32 4.51 8.68
CA ARG A 37 -20.56 3.80 8.32
C ARG A 37 -21.45 4.63 7.39
N GLY A 38 -21.46 5.96 7.55
CA GLY A 38 -22.19 6.88 6.66
C GLY A 38 -21.56 7.00 5.27
N LEU A 39 -20.22 6.99 5.20
CA LEU A 39 -19.47 7.06 3.94
C LEU A 39 -19.81 5.88 3.01
N LYS A 40 -20.02 4.68 3.58
CA LYS A 40 -20.48 3.47 2.87
C LYS A 40 -21.80 3.66 2.10
N LEU A 41 -22.71 4.51 2.60
CA LEU A 41 -24.00 4.81 1.95
C LEU A 41 -23.85 5.89 0.86
N ALA A 42 -22.84 6.76 0.96
CA ALA A 42 -22.61 7.88 0.04
C ALA A 42 -21.70 7.55 -1.15
N LEU A 43 -20.89 6.49 -1.05
CA LEU A 43 -20.09 5.95 -2.16
C LEU A 43 -21.02 5.27 -3.19
N SER A 44 -21.70 6.11 -3.98
CA SER A 44 -22.73 5.73 -4.95
C SER A 44 -22.19 4.92 -6.14
N ARG A 45 -23.12 4.29 -6.88
CA ARG A 45 -22.90 3.55 -8.15
C ARG A 45 -22.32 4.41 -9.31
N THR A 46 -22.03 5.69 -9.10
CA THR A 46 -21.54 6.63 -10.14
C THR A 46 -20.05 6.99 -10.00
N LEU A 47 -19.42 6.64 -8.88
CA LEU A 47 -17.99 6.84 -8.66
C LEU A 47 -17.20 5.91 -9.58
N THR A 48 -16.40 6.47 -10.49
CA THR A 48 -15.54 5.71 -11.40
C THR A 48 -14.09 5.69 -10.93
N THR A 49 -13.75 6.56 -9.98
CA THR A 49 -12.41 6.68 -9.41
C THR A 49 -12.53 7.00 -7.92
N PHE A 50 -11.86 6.21 -7.08
CA PHE A 50 -11.76 6.47 -5.65
C PHE A 50 -10.31 6.35 -5.21
N SER A 51 -9.81 7.42 -4.61
CA SER A 51 -8.47 7.53 -4.05
C SER A 51 -8.57 7.67 -2.54
N LEU A 52 -7.80 6.87 -1.82
CA LEU A 52 -7.91 6.79 -0.37
C LEU A 52 -6.53 6.78 0.25
N HIS A 53 -6.31 7.68 1.20
CA HIS A 53 -5.10 7.76 1.97
C HIS A 53 -5.43 7.61 3.45
N PHE A 54 -4.95 6.52 4.04
CA PHE A 54 -5.00 6.25 5.47
C PHE A 54 -3.62 6.43 6.06
N ASP A 55 -3.52 7.15 7.17
CA ASP A 55 -2.32 7.18 8.00
C ASP A 55 -2.73 7.02 9.46
N LEU A 56 -3.21 5.82 9.79
CA LEU A 56 -3.83 5.46 11.07
C LEU A 56 -3.42 4.05 11.48
N PRO A 57 -3.15 3.78 12.78
CA PRO A 57 -2.85 2.44 13.27
C PRO A 57 -4.13 1.59 13.39
N LEU A 58 -4.74 1.24 12.25
CA LEU A 58 -5.93 0.39 12.21
C LEU A 58 -5.52 -1.09 12.28
N LYS A 59 -6.33 -1.89 12.99
CA LYS A 59 -6.18 -3.36 12.95
C LYS A 59 -6.63 -3.90 11.59
N ASP A 60 -6.01 -4.99 11.16
CA ASP A 60 -6.32 -5.67 9.88
C ASP A 60 -7.83 -5.84 9.64
N ALA A 61 -8.58 -6.33 10.64
CA ALA A 61 -10.02 -6.55 10.50
C ALA A 61 -10.83 -5.28 10.19
N GLU A 62 -10.46 -4.14 10.80
CA GLU A 62 -11.12 -2.85 10.56
C GLU A 62 -10.79 -2.33 9.17
N LEU A 63 -9.52 -2.44 8.75
CA LEU A 63 -9.07 -2.02 7.43
C LEU A 63 -9.69 -2.88 6.31
N ILE A 64 -9.75 -4.20 6.50
CA ILE A 64 -10.39 -5.14 5.55
C ILE A 64 -11.86 -4.80 5.39
N SER A 65 -12.58 -4.67 6.50
CA SER A 65 -14.02 -4.34 6.47
C SER A 65 -14.27 -3.02 5.73
N PHE A 66 -13.38 -2.04 5.92
CA PHE A 66 -13.45 -0.77 5.20
C PHE A 66 -13.21 -0.95 3.70
N LEU A 67 -12.09 -1.56 3.31
CA LEU A 67 -11.68 -1.66 1.91
C LEU A 67 -12.64 -2.52 1.08
N GLN A 68 -13.24 -3.55 1.68
CA GLN A 68 -14.31 -4.35 1.07
C GLN A 68 -15.57 -3.53 0.78
N ALA A 69 -15.84 -2.48 1.56
CA ALA A 69 -16.95 -1.57 1.30
C ALA A 69 -16.67 -0.58 0.15
N THR A 70 -15.45 -0.58 -0.40
CA THR A 70 -15.01 0.36 -1.44
C THR A 70 -14.49 -0.37 -2.69
N PRO A 71 -15.34 -1.14 -3.41
CA PRO A 71 -14.91 -2.03 -4.50
C PRO A 71 -14.36 -1.30 -5.75
N LEU A 72 -14.64 0.01 -5.88
CA LEU A 72 -14.24 0.84 -7.01
C LEU A 72 -12.94 1.63 -6.75
N ILE A 73 -12.21 1.28 -5.69
CA ILE A 73 -10.94 1.93 -5.35
C ILE A 73 -9.92 1.74 -6.47
N LYS A 74 -9.33 2.84 -6.93
CA LYS A 74 -8.27 2.85 -7.95
C LYS A 74 -6.91 3.21 -7.38
N SER A 75 -6.88 4.08 -6.37
CA SER A 75 -5.65 4.43 -5.67
C SER A 75 -5.83 4.25 -4.17
N LEU A 76 -4.93 3.51 -3.56
CA LEU A 76 -4.92 3.23 -2.14
C LEU A 76 -3.54 3.55 -1.59
N SER A 77 -3.51 4.39 -0.56
CA SER A 77 -2.34 4.67 0.24
C SER A 77 -2.64 4.29 1.68
N ILE A 78 -1.90 3.32 2.23
CA ILE A 78 -2.02 2.86 3.61
C ILE A 78 -0.71 3.21 4.30
N GLY A 79 -0.77 4.04 5.32
CA GLY A 79 0.31 4.32 6.25
C GLY A 79 0.04 3.67 7.59
N ARG A 80 1.12 3.54 8.38
CA ARG A 80 1.12 2.89 9.69
C ARG A 80 0.71 1.43 9.67
N LEU A 81 1.07 0.72 8.60
CA LEU A 81 0.85 -0.71 8.52
C LEU A 81 1.97 -1.44 9.26
N ALA A 82 1.62 -2.40 10.12
CA ALA A 82 2.59 -3.24 10.81
C ALA A 82 3.18 -4.30 9.86
N PRO A 83 4.46 -4.68 10.01
CA PRO A 83 5.07 -5.77 9.23
C PRO A 83 4.42 -7.13 9.54
N SER A 84 3.70 -7.27 10.65
CA SER A 84 2.92 -8.45 11.02
C SER A 84 1.56 -8.58 10.29
N SER A 85 1.17 -7.54 9.54
CA SER A 85 -0.14 -7.45 8.89
C SER A 85 -0.35 -8.52 7.81
N ARG A 86 -1.54 -9.09 7.78
CA ARG A 86 -1.97 -10.13 6.82
C ARG A 86 -3.02 -9.61 5.84
N ILE A 87 -3.23 -8.30 5.76
CA ILE A 87 -4.30 -7.71 4.94
C ILE A 87 -4.23 -8.16 3.49
N PHE A 88 -3.03 -8.26 2.91
CA PHE A 88 -2.84 -8.64 1.50
C PHE A 88 -3.10 -10.12 1.23
N GLY A 89 -3.12 -10.97 2.26
CA GLY A 89 -3.55 -12.36 2.14
C GLY A 89 -5.07 -12.53 2.06
N ILE A 90 -5.86 -11.47 2.32
CA ILE A 90 -7.32 -11.51 2.43
C ILE A 90 -7.99 -10.53 1.45
N LEU A 91 -7.37 -9.38 1.22
CA LEU A 91 -7.94 -8.32 0.40
C LEU A 91 -7.97 -8.70 -1.09
N SER A 92 -9.13 -8.49 -1.71
CA SER A 92 -9.27 -8.46 -3.16
C SER A 92 -9.75 -7.08 -3.59
N LEU A 93 -8.94 -6.37 -4.38
CA LEU A 93 -9.23 -5.01 -4.86
C LEU A 93 -9.04 -4.97 -6.38
N GLU A 94 -10.05 -5.48 -7.10
CA GLU A 94 -9.99 -5.75 -8.55
C GLU A 94 -9.73 -4.51 -9.42
N ASN A 95 -10.07 -3.32 -8.94
CA ASN A 95 -9.92 -2.06 -9.68
C ASN A 95 -8.67 -1.26 -9.28
N LEU A 96 -7.85 -1.78 -8.37
CA LEU A 96 -6.74 -1.04 -7.78
C LEU A 96 -5.56 -0.94 -8.76
N THR A 97 -5.31 0.26 -9.26
CA THR A 97 -4.20 0.54 -10.19
C THR A 97 -2.96 1.09 -9.50
N CYS A 98 -3.11 1.69 -8.31
CA CYS A 98 -2.02 2.29 -7.55
C CYS A 98 -2.12 1.93 -6.07
N LEU A 99 -1.06 1.32 -5.52
CA LEU A 99 -0.92 0.98 -4.11
C LEU A 99 0.34 1.63 -3.54
N VAL A 100 0.17 2.38 -2.45
CA VAL A 100 1.26 2.93 -1.64
C VAL A 100 1.13 2.36 -0.23
N VAL A 101 2.16 1.71 0.28
CA VAL A 101 2.18 1.16 1.64
C VAL A 101 3.33 1.76 2.41
N LYS A 102 3.03 2.37 3.56
CA LYS A 102 4.04 2.82 4.52
C LYS A 102 4.00 1.92 5.74
N ILE A 103 5.09 1.17 5.91
CA ILE A 103 5.30 0.31 7.05
C ILE A 103 5.80 1.17 8.21
N PHE A 104 5.15 1.00 9.34
CA PHE A 104 5.50 1.66 10.59
C PHE A 104 5.98 0.61 11.57
N ARG A 105 6.93 1.01 12.43
CA ARG A 105 7.38 0.21 13.56
C ARG A 105 6.56 0.61 14.79
N PRO A 106 5.62 -0.22 15.28
CA PRO A 106 5.05 -0.01 16.60
C PRO A 106 6.18 -0.06 17.63
N ALA A 107 6.14 0.79 18.65
CA ALA A 107 7.16 0.81 19.72
C ALA A 107 7.29 -0.54 20.47
N ASP A 108 6.26 -1.39 20.37
CA ASP A 108 6.10 -2.62 21.14
C ASP A 108 6.27 -3.92 20.31
N GLU A 109 6.52 -3.85 19.00
CA GLU A 109 6.73 -5.04 18.17
C GLU A 109 8.23 -5.40 18.03
N GLY A 110 8.53 -6.70 18.19
CA GLY A 110 9.88 -7.25 18.00
C GLY A 110 10.39 -7.12 16.56
N ASP A 111 11.70 -7.12 16.42
CA ASP A 111 12.43 -6.46 15.33
C ASP A 111 12.22 -6.98 13.90
N GLU A 112 11.61 -8.15 13.69
CA GLU A 112 11.37 -8.72 12.34
C GLU A 112 10.12 -9.61 12.23
N THR A 113 9.35 -9.79 13.31
CA THR A 113 8.28 -10.79 13.34
C THR A 113 7.17 -10.48 12.33
N GLY A 114 7.14 -11.25 11.24
CA GLY A 114 6.09 -11.22 10.22
C GLY A 114 6.49 -10.61 8.88
N TRP A 115 7.68 -10.01 8.74
CA TRP A 115 8.09 -9.35 7.48
C TRP A 115 8.12 -10.28 6.27
N GLU A 116 8.62 -11.51 6.44
CA GLU A 116 8.62 -12.53 5.38
C GLU A 116 7.19 -12.83 4.92
N GLY A 117 6.30 -13.18 5.86
CA GLY A 117 4.89 -13.44 5.56
C GLY A 117 4.16 -12.22 4.98
N PHE A 118 4.55 -11.01 5.35
CA PHE A 118 4.06 -9.78 4.72
C PHE A 118 4.50 -9.69 3.25
N CYS A 119 5.79 -9.92 2.97
CA CYS A 119 6.33 -9.92 1.62
C CYS A 119 5.65 -10.97 0.73
N GLU A 120 5.40 -12.16 1.27
CA GLU A 120 4.69 -13.25 0.58
C GLU A 120 3.25 -12.84 0.24
N ASN A 121 2.49 -12.37 1.24
CA ASN A 121 1.11 -11.95 1.07
C ASN A 121 0.98 -10.78 0.07
N LEU A 122 1.86 -9.79 0.18
CA LEU A 122 1.90 -8.66 -0.75
C LEU A 122 2.24 -9.13 -2.17
N THR A 123 3.25 -9.98 -2.32
CA THR A 123 3.66 -10.51 -3.63
C THR A 123 2.51 -11.29 -4.27
N GLN A 124 1.80 -12.09 -3.48
CA GLN A 124 0.63 -12.84 -3.96
C GLN A 124 -0.51 -11.90 -4.37
N PHE A 125 -0.79 -10.86 -3.59
CA PHE A 125 -1.77 -9.83 -3.95
C PHE A 125 -1.41 -9.14 -5.29
N VAL A 126 -0.14 -8.78 -5.48
CA VAL A 126 0.35 -8.18 -6.74
C VAL A 126 0.23 -9.15 -7.91
N LYS A 127 0.55 -10.44 -7.72
CA LYS A 127 0.41 -11.49 -8.75
C LYS A 127 -1.04 -11.71 -9.17
N GLN A 128 -1.98 -11.61 -8.24
CA GLN A 128 -3.41 -11.79 -8.51
C GLN A 128 -4.05 -10.57 -9.17
N SER A 129 -3.45 -9.39 -9.02
CA SER A 129 -3.98 -8.17 -9.63
C SER A 129 -3.79 -8.17 -11.15
N LEU A 130 -4.87 -7.88 -11.86
CA LEU A 130 -4.89 -7.74 -13.32
C LEU A 130 -4.73 -6.30 -13.80
N VAL A 131 -4.65 -5.33 -12.87
CA VAL A 131 -4.66 -3.89 -13.21
C VAL A 131 -3.71 -3.06 -12.35
N LEU A 132 -3.00 -3.64 -11.37
CA LEU A 132 -2.07 -2.91 -10.53
C LEU A 132 -0.83 -2.51 -11.34
N GLU A 133 -0.71 -1.21 -11.60
CA GLU A 133 0.36 -0.63 -12.40
C GLU A 133 1.48 -0.04 -11.55
N THR A 134 1.15 0.43 -10.35
CA THR A 134 2.07 1.17 -9.48
C THR A 134 2.04 0.60 -8.07
N LEU A 135 3.23 0.21 -7.60
CA LEU A 135 3.47 -0.20 -6.23
C LEU A 135 4.56 0.68 -5.62
N GLU A 136 4.25 1.31 -4.49
CA GLU A 136 5.20 2.02 -3.66
C GLU A 136 5.22 1.40 -2.26
N LEU A 137 6.41 1.06 -1.78
CA LEU A 137 6.65 0.54 -0.45
C LEU A 137 7.59 1.49 0.26
N ASP A 138 7.22 1.91 1.46
CA ASP A 138 7.98 2.85 2.27
C ASP A 138 8.16 2.28 3.67
N PHE A 139 9.39 1.93 4.02
CA PHE A 139 9.74 1.40 5.33
C PHE A 139 10.98 2.08 5.90
N PHE A 140 11.20 3.35 5.58
CA PHE A 140 12.27 4.17 6.17
C PHE A 140 12.24 4.17 7.70
N GLN A 141 11.06 4.05 8.30
CA GLN A 141 10.90 4.04 9.75
C GLN A 141 11.17 2.66 10.39
N HIS A 142 11.52 1.65 9.59
CA HIS A 142 11.79 0.30 10.06
C HIS A 142 13.15 -0.19 9.54
N PRO A 143 14.26 0.29 10.13
CA PRO A 143 15.61 0.15 9.56
C PRO A 143 16.11 -1.30 9.45
N ILE A 144 15.44 -2.21 10.17
CA ILE A 144 15.78 -3.64 10.24
C ILE A 144 15.16 -4.40 9.05
N LEU A 145 14.11 -3.86 8.40
CA LEU A 145 13.44 -4.58 7.31
C LEU A 145 14.33 -4.67 6.08
N SER A 146 14.58 -5.91 5.66
CA SER A 146 15.42 -6.20 4.52
C SER A 146 14.66 -5.95 3.21
N VAL A 147 15.11 -4.94 2.45
CA VAL A 147 14.75 -4.78 1.04
C VAL A 147 15.15 -6.00 0.22
N ASP A 148 16.27 -6.63 0.57
CA ASP A 148 16.80 -7.79 -0.11
C ASP A 148 15.88 -9.01 0.03
N LEU A 149 15.22 -9.19 1.19
CA LEU A 149 14.22 -10.24 1.37
C LEU A 149 13.00 -9.98 0.49
N LEU A 150 12.48 -8.74 0.49
CA LEU A 150 11.35 -8.34 -0.35
C LEU A 150 11.61 -8.68 -1.83
N LEU A 151 12.77 -8.29 -2.36
CA LEU A 151 13.13 -8.57 -3.76
C LEU A 151 13.24 -10.07 -4.05
N GLU A 152 13.80 -10.83 -3.10
CA GLU A 152 13.95 -12.28 -3.23
C GLU A 152 12.60 -13.00 -3.28
N VAL A 153 11.64 -12.61 -2.43
CA VAL A 153 10.27 -13.16 -2.45
C VAL A 153 9.57 -12.81 -3.77
N PHE A 154 9.70 -11.59 -4.27
CA PHE A 154 9.16 -11.20 -5.58
C PHE A 154 9.72 -12.08 -6.70
N VAL A 155 11.04 -12.20 -6.80
CA VAL A 155 11.70 -12.99 -7.84
C VAL A 155 11.35 -14.48 -7.72
N GLY A 156 11.41 -15.04 -6.52
CA GLY A 156 11.07 -16.44 -6.26
C GLY A 156 9.63 -16.76 -6.68
N SER A 157 8.70 -15.87 -6.36
CA SER A 157 7.28 -16.05 -6.70
C SER A 157 6.99 -15.87 -8.20
N ILE A 158 7.78 -15.07 -8.92
CA ILE A 158 7.66 -14.98 -10.40
C ILE A 158 8.20 -16.25 -11.06
N ASN A 159 9.32 -16.77 -10.56
CA ASN A 159 9.99 -17.95 -11.13
C ASN A 159 9.24 -19.26 -10.86
N SER A 160 8.36 -19.32 -9.85
CA SER A 160 7.55 -20.51 -9.55
C SER A 160 6.47 -20.82 -10.60
N GLY A 161 6.26 -19.94 -11.59
CA GLY A 161 5.48 -20.24 -12.81
C GLY A 161 3.95 -20.23 -12.67
N GLU A 162 3.40 -20.08 -11.46
CA GLU A 162 1.95 -20.17 -11.21
C GLU A 162 1.16 -18.93 -11.67
N ALA A 163 1.77 -17.75 -11.66
CA ALA A 163 1.19 -16.52 -12.21
C ALA A 163 2.31 -15.49 -12.46
N LYS A 164 2.25 -14.78 -13.59
CA LYS A 164 3.18 -13.66 -13.87
C LYS A 164 2.59 -12.36 -13.35
N ILE A 165 3.42 -11.50 -12.76
CA ILE A 165 3.09 -10.10 -12.55
C ILE A 165 3.09 -9.43 -13.94
N ARG A 166 1.90 -9.07 -14.45
CA ARG A 166 1.75 -8.62 -15.86
C ARG A 166 1.64 -7.11 -16.03
N CYS A 167 1.08 -6.42 -15.05
CA CYS A 167 0.67 -5.03 -15.21
C CYS A 167 1.55 -4.04 -14.46
N LEU A 168 2.40 -4.52 -13.54
CA LEU A 168 3.24 -3.67 -12.72
C LEU A 168 4.29 -2.98 -13.59
N ARG A 169 4.12 -1.67 -13.80
CA ARG A 169 5.03 -0.83 -14.60
C ARG A 169 5.95 0.00 -13.72
N ARG A 170 5.52 0.32 -12.50
CA ARG A 170 6.25 1.22 -11.59
C ARG A 170 6.37 0.58 -10.22
N LEU A 171 7.61 0.35 -9.78
CA LEU A 171 7.95 -0.12 -8.45
C LEU A 171 8.86 0.91 -7.77
N THR A 172 8.43 1.43 -6.64
CA THR A 172 9.25 2.30 -5.79
C THR A 172 9.40 1.68 -4.42
N VAL A 173 10.65 1.55 -3.94
CA VAL A 173 10.95 1.06 -2.61
C VAL A 173 11.75 2.12 -1.86
N ARG A 174 11.25 2.57 -0.72
CA ARG A 174 11.95 3.47 0.20
C ARG A 174 12.44 2.68 1.40
N SER A 175 13.75 2.57 1.55
CA SER A 175 14.42 1.72 2.52
C SER A 175 15.65 2.43 3.08
N VAL A 176 15.99 2.19 4.35
CA VAL A 176 17.25 2.73 4.91
C VAL A 176 18.50 2.06 4.31
N ALA A 177 18.34 0.87 3.73
CA ALA A 177 19.42 0.09 3.15
C ALA A 177 19.20 -0.09 1.64
N ALA A 178 20.31 -0.01 0.88
CA ALA A 178 20.34 -0.42 -0.52
C ALA A 178 20.23 -1.94 -0.62
N PRO A 179 19.53 -2.49 -1.64
CA PRO A 179 19.62 -3.90 -1.92
C PRO A 179 20.98 -4.25 -2.53
N THR A 180 21.33 -5.52 -2.47
CA THR A 180 22.46 -6.06 -3.20
C THR A 180 22.21 -5.98 -4.71
N ILE A 181 23.25 -5.61 -5.46
CA ILE A 181 23.19 -5.44 -6.93
C ILE A 181 22.63 -6.68 -7.61
N VAL A 182 23.05 -7.87 -7.15
CA VAL A 182 22.58 -9.15 -7.70
C VAL A 182 21.07 -9.32 -7.56
N LYS A 183 20.48 -8.95 -6.42
CA LYS A 183 19.02 -9.05 -6.23
C LYS A 183 18.26 -8.03 -7.05
N PHE A 184 18.82 -6.83 -7.19
CA PHE A 184 18.28 -5.80 -8.07
C PHE A 184 18.23 -6.26 -9.54
N GLU A 185 19.34 -6.79 -10.07
CA GLU A 185 19.41 -7.28 -11.45
C GLU A 185 18.42 -8.42 -11.71
N ARG A 186 18.32 -9.37 -10.76
CA ARG A 186 17.36 -10.48 -10.84
C ARG A 186 15.92 -9.99 -10.89
N LEU A 187 15.57 -8.95 -10.13
CA LEU A 187 14.23 -8.35 -10.16
C LEU A 187 13.93 -7.74 -11.53
N CYS A 188 14.87 -6.96 -12.09
CA CYS A 188 14.74 -6.37 -13.41
C CYS A 188 14.55 -7.43 -14.50
N GLN A 189 15.26 -8.56 -14.41
CA GLN A 189 15.10 -9.69 -15.33
C GLN A 189 13.74 -10.39 -15.17
N ALA A 190 13.25 -10.51 -13.93
CA ALA A 190 11.99 -11.16 -13.62
C ALA A 190 10.75 -10.31 -13.99
N LEU A 191 10.90 -8.98 -14.06
CA LEU A 191 9.83 -8.02 -14.37
C LEU A 191 10.13 -7.22 -15.65
N PRO A 192 10.04 -7.84 -16.83
CA PRO A 192 10.39 -7.18 -18.10
C PRO A 192 9.47 -6.01 -18.48
N GLU A 193 8.24 -5.99 -17.96
CA GLU A 193 7.25 -4.93 -18.20
C GLU A 193 7.44 -3.71 -17.28
N LEU A 194 8.45 -3.73 -16.41
CA LEU A 194 8.71 -2.68 -15.44
C LEU A 194 9.38 -1.47 -16.13
N GLU A 195 8.58 -0.44 -16.41
CA GLU A 195 9.04 0.82 -17.00
C GLU A 195 9.90 1.65 -16.04
N ARG A 196 9.65 1.53 -14.72
CA ARG A 196 10.37 2.29 -13.70
C ARG A 196 10.58 1.48 -12.43
N LEU A 197 11.84 1.33 -12.04
CA LEU A 197 12.27 0.86 -10.74
C LEU A 197 13.01 1.99 -10.01
N ALA A 198 12.57 2.32 -8.80
CA ALA A 198 13.22 3.32 -7.97
C ALA A 198 13.47 2.75 -6.57
N ILE A 199 14.71 2.83 -6.11
CA ILE A 199 15.05 2.58 -4.71
C ILE A 199 15.54 3.89 -4.13
N GLN A 200 14.84 4.37 -3.11
CA GLN A 200 15.15 5.61 -2.43
C GLN A 200 15.71 5.27 -1.05
N ILE A 201 16.85 5.87 -0.74
CA ILE A 201 17.55 5.75 0.53
C ILE A 201 17.60 7.16 1.12
N PRO A 202 17.42 7.37 2.44
CA PRO A 202 17.51 8.70 3.01
C PRO A 202 18.92 9.24 2.78
N ASN A 203 19.05 10.52 2.41
CA ASN A 203 20.35 11.19 2.50
C ASN A 203 20.75 11.26 3.98
N GLU A 204 22.03 11.04 4.28
CA GLU A 204 22.57 10.98 5.66
C GLU A 204 22.18 12.21 6.53
N ASP A 205 21.88 13.35 5.90
CA ASP A 205 21.46 14.60 6.57
C ASP A 205 19.96 14.66 6.97
N SER A 206 19.16 13.63 6.67
CA SER A 206 17.70 13.65 6.86
C SER A 206 17.19 12.77 8.01
N VAL A 207 18.10 12.14 8.76
CA VAL A 207 17.75 11.33 9.96
C VAL A 207 17.99 12.16 11.22
N SER A 208 17.12 13.12 11.48
CA SER A 208 16.97 13.69 12.82
C SER A 208 15.95 12.83 13.59
N ILE A 209 16.45 12.13 14.61
CA ILE A 209 15.67 11.32 15.57
C ILE A 209 14.64 12.19 16.30
#